data_AF-A0A6L5QTR1-F1
#
_entry.id   AF-A0A6L5QTR1-F1
#
_cell.length_a   1.000
_cell.length_b   1.000
_cell.length_c   1.000
_cell.angle_alpha   90.00
_cell.angle_beta   90.00
_cell.angle_gamma   90.00
#
_symmetry.space_group_name_H-M   'P 1'
#
loop_
_entity.id
_entity.type
_entity.pdbx_description
1 polymer ?
#
loop_
_entity_poly.entity_id
_entity_poly.type
_entity_poly.pdbx_seq_one_letter_code
_entity_poly.pdbx_strand_id
1 'polypeptide(L)'
;MSFRTLVFLSILYALVACGGGSESEPNPTPSPPSGGNNQPPFGGTIFVNSDIITESDPTTFVSLTSLGIEPRLMFDRRENRFITVDAFLFNALYDNSHSVEVQVNIEFETENQAQQEALFYATEIGRLPEILRKDLETVWIHKGVELFGGGNNNILIHTGQTPNYIADNILEEVLIHEAAHTSLDAEHAQSTGWLNAQNLDNHFISDYARDNPTREDIAESFLLYIATRYRADRIPNSLNQTINDTISNRIDYFDSQGFNVYPIE
;
A
#
# COMPACT_ATOMS: atom_id res chain seq x y z
N MET A 1 20.03 -38.14 -22.00
CA MET A 1 20.23 -36.77 -22.49
C MET A 1 18.96 -36.02 -22.13
N SER A 2 18.82 -35.51 -20.90
CA SER A 2 19.28 -34.19 -20.44
C SER A 2 18.85 -33.07 -21.38
N PHE A 3 17.90 -32.24 -20.93
CA PHE A 3 18.20 -30.84 -20.60
C PHE A 3 17.12 -30.35 -19.62
N ARG A 4 17.50 -30.20 -18.35
CA ARG A 4 16.75 -29.42 -17.36
C ARG A 4 17.16 -27.96 -17.57
N THR A 5 16.22 -27.12 -18.00
CA THR A 5 16.44 -25.67 -18.02
C THR A 5 16.21 -25.15 -16.60
N LEU A 6 17.30 -24.85 -15.89
CA LEU A 6 17.27 -23.99 -14.71
C LEU A 6 16.93 -22.57 -15.20
N VAL A 7 15.76 -22.06 -14.82
CA VAL A 7 15.49 -20.63 -14.90
C VAL A 7 16.02 -20.02 -13.61
N PHE A 8 17.13 -19.30 -13.71
CA PHE A 8 17.62 -18.44 -12.63
C PHE A 8 16.71 -17.22 -12.58
N LEU A 9 15.89 -17.13 -11.53
CA LEU A 9 15.14 -15.92 -11.20
C LEU A 9 16.12 -14.93 -10.58
N SER A 10 16.62 -13.99 -11.37
CA SER A 10 17.33 -12.82 -10.87
C SER A 10 16.29 -11.80 -10.42
N ILE A 11 16.00 -11.76 -9.12
CA ILE A 11 15.21 -10.68 -8.50
C ILE A 11 16.07 -9.42 -8.58
N LEU A 12 15.77 -8.57 -9.54
CA LEU A 12 16.36 -7.24 -9.66
C LEU A 12 15.58 -6.32 -8.70
N TYR A 13 16.19 -5.97 -7.57
CA TYR A 13 15.72 -4.88 -6.72
C TYR A 13 15.78 -3.58 -7.52
N ALA A 14 14.66 -3.17 -8.10
CA ALA A 14 14.52 -1.85 -8.70
C ALA A 14 14.21 -0.85 -7.58
N LEU A 15 15.26 -0.31 -6.96
CA LEU A 15 15.19 0.96 -6.23
C LEU A 15 14.88 2.07 -7.24
N VAL A 16 13.60 2.45 -7.37
CA VAL A 16 13.23 3.64 -8.12
C VAL A 16 13.32 4.84 -7.20
N ALA A 17 14.42 5.58 -7.34
CA ALA A 17 14.64 6.87 -6.71
C ALA A 17 13.77 7.95 -7.40
N CYS A 18 12.91 8.62 -6.63
CA CYS A 18 12.30 9.89 -7.04
C CYS A 18 13.29 11.03 -6.75
N GLY A 19 13.83 11.65 -7.80
CA GLY A 19 14.83 12.71 -7.68
C GLY A 19 14.26 14.13 -7.68
N GLY A 20 14.89 15.01 -6.90
CA GLY A 20 14.82 16.47 -7.05
C GLY A 20 15.43 17.27 -5.90
N GLY A 21 16.64 17.82 -6.08
CA GLY A 21 17.13 19.00 -5.34
C GLY A 21 18.44 18.83 -4.55
N SER A 22 19.48 19.55 -4.98
CA SER A 22 20.81 19.69 -4.35
C SER A 22 20.82 20.65 -3.15
N GLU A 23 21.56 20.34 -2.08
CA GLU A 23 22.65 21.17 -1.51
C GLU A 23 23.23 20.62 -0.18
N SER A 24 24.58 20.51 -0.15
CA SER A 24 25.56 20.56 0.96
C SER A 24 25.41 19.73 2.25
N GLU A 25 26.42 18.87 2.51
CA GLU A 25 26.71 18.20 3.78
C GLU A 25 27.12 19.14 4.93
N PRO A 26 26.83 18.76 6.19
CA PRO A 26 27.74 19.01 7.30
C PRO A 26 28.18 17.73 8.06
N ASN A 27 29.40 17.84 8.60
CA ASN A 27 30.25 16.86 9.31
C ASN A 27 29.62 15.96 10.41
N PRO A 28 30.28 14.83 10.79
CA PRO A 28 29.67 13.73 11.51
C PRO A 28 29.58 13.96 13.03
N THR A 29 28.41 13.67 13.60
CA THR A 29 28.18 13.51 15.04
C THR A 29 28.47 12.07 15.50
N PRO A 30 28.90 11.87 16.76
CA PRO A 30 29.45 10.60 17.23
C PRO A 30 28.39 9.48 17.29
N SER A 31 28.79 8.28 16.86
CA SER A 31 27.96 7.09 16.79
C SER A 31 27.50 6.59 18.17
N PRO A 32 26.24 6.12 18.33
CA PRO A 32 25.81 5.40 19.52
C PRO A 32 26.49 4.02 19.62
N PRO A 33 26.60 3.43 20.82
CA PRO A 33 27.36 2.21 21.04
C PRO A 33 26.69 0.99 20.40
N SER A 34 27.49 0.19 19.69
CA SER A 34 27.09 -1.06 19.05
C SER A 34 26.77 -2.16 20.06
N GLY A 35 25.60 -2.79 19.95
CA GLY A 35 25.24 -3.94 20.78
C GLY A 35 23.88 -4.55 20.47
N GLY A 36 23.68 -5.01 19.23
CA GLY A 36 22.47 -5.67 18.74
C GLY A 36 22.42 -5.49 17.23
N ASN A 37 22.10 -6.53 16.45
CA ASN A 37 22.04 -6.38 15.00
C ASN A 37 20.85 -5.45 14.69
N ASN A 38 21.13 -4.15 14.48
CA ASN A 38 20.16 -3.07 14.26
C ASN A 38 19.45 -3.18 12.89
N GLN A 39 19.32 -4.41 12.40
CA GLN A 39 18.74 -4.77 11.12
C GLN A 39 17.26 -5.04 11.35
N PRO A 40 16.36 -4.36 10.62
CA PRO A 40 14.96 -4.71 10.58
C PRO A 40 14.76 -6.20 10.30
N PRO A 41 13.71 -6.82 10.87
CA PRO A 41 13.45 -8.24 10.69
C PRO A 41 13.02 -8.60 9.26
N PHE A 42 12.55 -7.64 8.45
CA PHE A 42 12.02 -7.86 7.10
C PHE A 42 12.66 -6.94 6.06
N GLY A 43 12.64 -7.34 4.79
CA GLY A 43 13.02 -6.45 3.67
C GLY A 43 11.91 -5.45 3.33
N GLY A 44 10.66 -5.93 3.34
CA GLY A 44 9.42 -5.17 3.15
C GLY A 44 8.24 -5.98 3.69
N THR A 45 7.17 -5.33 4.12
CA THR A 45 6.17 -5.99 4.97
C THR A 45 5.05 -6.68 4.20
N ILE A 46 4.82 -6.31 2.94
CA ILE A 46 3.81 -6.95 2.07
C ILE A 46 4.09 -8.44 1.79
N PHE A 47 5.29 -8.95 2.08
CA PHE A 47 5.70 -10.34 1.81
C PHE A 47 5.73 -11.24 3.05
N VAL A 48 5.40 -10.70 4.23
CA VAL A 48 5.64 -11.40 5.50
C VAL A 48 4.62 -12.49 5.80
N ASN A 49 3.39 -12.33 5.29
CA ASN A 49 2.29 -13.27 5.43
C ASN A 49 1.20 -12.90 4.40
N SER A 50 0.67 -13.91 3.70
CA SER A 50 -0.34 -13.77 2.64
C SER A 50 -1.79 -14.01 3.10
N ASP A 51 -2.00 -14.12 4.41
CA ASP A 51 -3.30 -14.42 5.04
C ASP A 51 -3.72 -13.29 6.00
N ILE A 52 -3.10 -12.11 5.90
CA ILE A 52 -3.49 -10.95 6.72
C ILE A 52 -4.86 -10.46 6.24
N ILE A 53 -4.99 -10.23 4.94
CA ILE A 53 -6.28 -10.02 4.27
C ILE A 53 -6.31 -10.89 3.03
N THR A 54 -7.47 -11.46 2.69
CA THR A 54 -7.62 -12.32 1.52
C THR A 54 -8.84 -11.92 0.70
N GLU A 55 -8.91 -12.39 -0.55
CA GLU A 55 -10.08 -12.26 -1.42
C GLU A 55 -11.39 -12.79 -0.79
N SER A 56 -11.30 -13.66 0.21
CA SER A 56 -12.45 -14.23 0.93
C SER A 56 -12.99 -13.34 2.04
N ASP A 57 -12.23 -12.32 2.46
CA ASP A 57 -12.67 -11.38 3.48
C ASP A 57 -13.83 -10.51 2.98
N PRO A 58 -14.71 -10.03 3.90
CA PRO A 58 -15.85 -9.20 3.52
C PRO A 58 -15.41 -7.92 2.82
N THR A 59 -16.22 -7.51 1.85
CA THR A 59 -16.08 -6.22 1.17
C THR A 59 -17.24 -5.31 1.52
N THR A 60 -16.93 -4.03 1.75
CA THR A 60 -17.90 -2.95 1.96
C THR A 60 -18.42 -2.38 0.65
N PHE A 61 -17.92 -2.86 -0.50
CA PHE A 61 -18.36 -2.41 -1.82
C PHE A 61 -19.84 -2.75 -2.05
N VAL A 62 -20.62 -1.73 -2.41
CA VAL A 62 -22.08 -1.83 -2.60
C VAL A 62 -22.47 -1.83 -4.07
N SER A 63 -21.99 -0.85 -4.83
CA SER A 63 -22.35 -0.73 -6.25
C SER A 63 -21.35 0.10 -7.05
N LEU A 64 -21.34 -0.13 -8.37
CA LEU A 64 -20.56 0.62 -9.34
C LEU A 64 -21.53 1.24 -10.36
N THR A 65 -21.49 2.57 -10.52
CA THR A 65 -22.34 3.30 -11.46
C THR A 65 -21.50 3.97 -12.53
N SER A 66 -21.79 3.74 -13.81
CA SER A 66 -21.11 4.44 -14.91
C SER A 66 -21.47 5.92 -14.93
N LEU A 67 -20.46 6.77 -15.15
CA LEU A 67 -20.57 8.22 -15.28
C LEU A 67 -20.26 8.71 -16.70
N GLY A 68 -20.00 7.79 -17.64
CA GLY A 68 -19.63 8.11 -19.02
C GLY A 68 -18.12 8.26 -19.24
N ILE A 69 -17.74 9.02 -20.26
CA ILE A 69 -16.34 9.23 -20.66
C ILE A 69 -16.06 10.72 -20.64
N GLU A 70 -15.05 11.12 -19.87
CA GLU A 70 -14.55 12.50 -19.83
C GLU A 70 -13.03 12.50 -19.62
N PRO A 71 -12.32 13.56 -20.02
CA PRO A 71 -10.90 13.68 -19.75
C PRO A 71 -10.61 13.78 -18.25
N ARG A 72 -9.53 13.12 -17.83
CA ARG A 72 -8.96 13.22 -16.47
C ARG A 72 -7.45 13.42 -16.56
N LEU A 73 -6.91 14.15 -15.58
CA LEU A 73 -5.47 14.22 -15.35
C LEU A 73 -5.08 13.06 -14.45
N MET A 74 -4.37 12.07 -14.99
CA MET A 74 -3.98 10.85 -14.29
C MET A 74 -2.45 10.74 -14.30
N PHE A 75 -1.84 10.25 -13.22
CA PHE A 75 -0.42 9.91 -13.24
C PHE A 75 -0.22 8.55 -13.91
N ASP A 76 0.59 8.50 -14.96
CA ASP A 76 0.96 7.24 -15.59
C ASP A 76 2.43 6.94 -15.34
N ARG A 77 2.68 5.89 -14.56
CA ARG A 77 4.04 5.45 -14.20
C ARG A 77 4.86 4.98 -15.40
N ARG A 78 4.22 4.52 -16.48
CA ARG A 78 4.91 4.14 -17.74
C ARG A 78 5.60 5.34 -18.38
N GLU A 79 5.03 6.53 -18.21
CA GLU A 79 5.58 7.79 -18.70
C GLU A 79 6.22 8.65 -17.60
N ASN A 80 6.09 8.21 -16.34
CA ASN A 80 6.53 8.89 -15.13
C ASN A 80 6.08 10.37 -15.06
N ARG A 81 4.84 10.65 -15.44
CA ARG A 81 4.26 12.00 -15.44
C ARG A 81 2.75 11.98 -15.40
N PHE A 82 2.16 13.12 -15.06
CA PHE A 82 0.75 13.37 -15.26
C PHE A 82 0.43 13.55 -16.74
N ILE A 83 -0.61 12.86 -17.20
CA ILE A 83 -1.14 12.94 -18.55
C ILE A 83 -2.64 13.21 -18.51
N THR A 84 -3.14 13.97 -19.49
CA THR A 84 -4.58 14.12 -19.70
C THR A 84 -5.03 13.11 -20.74
N VAL A 85 -5.93 12.22 -20.35
CA VAL A 85 -6.49 11.17 -21.20
C VAL A 85 -8.00 11.13 -21.01
N ASP A 86 -8.74 10.74 -22.04
CA ASP A 86 -10.11 10.30 -21.84
C ASP A 86 -10.11 9.07 -20.94
N ALA A 87 -11.09 8.99 -20.04
CA ALA A 87 -11.26 7.87 -19.13
C ALA A 87 -12.73 7.45 -19.07
N PHE A 88 -12.97 6.15 -19.00
CA PHE A 88 -14.24 5.61 -18.55
C PHE A 88 -14.34 5.87 -17.04
N LEU A 89 -15.43 6.52 -16.64
CA LEU A 89 -15.62 6.95 -15.27
C LEU A 89 -16.69 6.12 -14.59
N PHE A 90 -16.39 5.70 -13.37
CA PHE A 90 -17.34 4.98 -12.53
C PHE A 90 -17.35 5.56 -11.13
N ASN A 91 -18.52 5.58 -10.49
CA ASN A 91 -18.66 5.85 -9.07
C ASN A 91 -18.76 4.52 -8.31
N ALA A 92 -17.75 4.19 -7.50
CA ALA A 92 -17.79 3.06 -6.57
C ALA A 92 -18.37 3.53 -5.23
N LEU A 93 -19.48 2.94 -4.80
CA LEU A 93 -20.15 3.25 -3.53
C LEU A 93 -19.83 2.16 -2.49
N TYR A 94 -19.52 2.58 -1.28
CA TYR A 94 -19.30 1.73 -0.11
C TYR A 94 -20.43 1.89 0.93
N ASP A 95 -20.58 0.93 1.84
CA ASP A 95 -21.70 0.84 2.80
C ASP A 95 -21.79 1.99 3.82
N ASN A 96 -20.66 2.64 4.13
CA ASN A 96 -20.61 3.87 4.91
C ASN A 96 -21.02 5.13 4.10
N SER A 97 -21.57 4.96 2.90
CA SER A 97 -21.92 6.02 1.94
C SER A 97 -20.73 6.81 1.39
N HIS A 98 -19.49 6.36 1.65
CA HIS A 98 -18.31 6.89 0.98
C HIS A 98 -18.32 6.47 -0.50
N SER A 99 -17.84 7.35 -1.37
CA SER A 99 -17.77 7.08 -2.80
C SER A 99 -16.43 7.48 -3.39
N VAL A 100 -15.93 6.66 -4.31
CA VAL A 100 -14.64 6.84 -4.97
C VAL A 100 -14.86 6.89 -6.48
N GLU A 101 -14.29 7.90 -7.16
CA GLU A 101 -14.33 7.98 -8.62
C GLU A 101 -13.22 7.08 -9.20
N VAL A 102 -13.63 5.97 -9.82
CA VAL A 102 -12.72 5.06 -10.52
C VAL A 102 -12.57 5.54 -11.96
N GLN A 103 -11.33 5.88 -12.34
CA GLN A 103 -10.96 6.44 -13.63
C GLN A 103 -10.16 5.39 -14.40
N VAL A 104 -10.80 4.75 -15.38
CA VAL A 104 -10.17 3.73 -16.23
C VAL A 104 -9.77 4.37 -17.54
N ASN A 105 -8.48 4.35 -17.86
CA ASN A 105 -7.95 4.95 -19.07
C ASN A 105 -8.68 4.45 -20.34
N ILE A 106 -8.89 5.30 -21.35
CA ILE A 106 -9.57 4.92 -22.61
C ILE A 106 -8.91 3.74 -23.35
N GLU A 107 -7.66 3.41 -23.04
CA GLU A 107 -6.93 2.27 -23.61
C GLU A 107 -7.58 0.90 -23.35
N PHE A 108 -8.59 0.81 -22.48
CA PHE A 108 -9.41 -0.39 -22.29
C PHE A 108 -10.49 -0.58 -23.38
N GLU A 109 -10.55 0.33 -24.36
CA GLU A 109 -11.30 0.28 -25.63
C GLU A 109 -12.83 0.30 -25.50
N THR A 110 -13.41 -0.43 -24.54
CA THR A 110 -14.86 -0.51 -24.34
C THR A 110 -15.24 -0.27 -22.89
N GLU A 111 -16.42 0.31 -22.68
CA GLU A 111 -16.98 0.51 -21.34
C GLU A 111 -17.14 -0.82 -20.58
N ASN A 112 -17.45 -1.91 -21.27
CA ASN A 112 -17.58 -3.23 -20.62
C ASN A 112 -16.25 -3.73 -20.06
N GLN A 113 -15.16 -3.63 -20.83
CA GLN A 113 -13.83 -4.01 -20.36
C GLN A 113 -13.36 -3.09 -19.22
N ALA A 114 -13.60 -1.78 -19.34
CA ALA A 114 -13.29 -0.84 -18.29
C ALA A 114 -14.11 -1.10 -17.00
N GLN A 115 -15.38 -1.45 -17.15
CA GLN A 115 -16.26 -1.77 -16.03
C GLN A 115 -15.82 -3.05 -15.29
N GLN A 116 -15.29 -4.05 -16.00
CA GLN A 116 -14.76 -5.27 -15.37
C GLN A 116 -13.57 -4.95 -14.46
N GLU A 117 -12.63 -4.14 -14.94
CA GLU A 117 -11.48 -3.68 -14.13
C GLU A 117 -11.95 -2.83 -12.95
N ALA A 118 -12.81 -1.83 -13.21
CA ALA A 118 -13.35 -0.97 -12.17
C ALA A 118 -14.09 -1.75 -11.08
N LEU A 119 -14.89 -2.76 -11.46
CA LEU A 119 -15.60 -3.62 -10.52
C LEU A 119 -14.63 -4.46 -9.68
N PHE A 120 -13.60 -5.04 -10.31
CA PHE A 120 -12.60 -5.83 -9.61
C PHE A 120 -11.91 -5.00 -8.52
N TYR A 121 -11.28 -3.88 -8.88
CA TYR A 121 -10.56 -3.07 -7.89
C TYR A 121 -11.47 -2.36 -6.90
N ALA A 122 -12.69 -1.96 -7.28
CA ALA A 122 -13.64 -1.40 -6.32
C ALA A 122 -14.01 -2.43 -5.23
N THR A 123 -14.13 -3.71 -5.60
CA THR A 123 -14.38 -4.82 -4.68
C THR A 123 -13.18 -5.03 -3.75
N GLU A 124 -11.96 -5.07 -4.29
CA GLU A 124 -10.73 -5.22 -3.51
C GLU A 124 -10.51 -4.06 -2.52
N ILE A 125 -10.69 -2.83 -2.99
CA ILE A 125 -10.62 -1.63 -2.14
C ILE A 125 -11.69 -1.69 -1.03
N GLY A 126 -12.85 -2.28 -1.29
CA GLY A 126 -13.89 -2.45 -0.28
C GLY A 126 -13.52 -3.38 0.87
N ARG A 127 -12.49 -4.22 0.72
CA ARG A 127 -11.95 -5.06 1.82
C ARG A 127 -11.02 -4.27 2.74
N LEU A 128 -10.53 -3.12 2.28
CA LEU A 128 -9.64 -2.29 3.08
C LEU A 128 -10.39 -1.69 4.29
N PRO A 129 -9.71 -1.57 5.43
CA PRO A 129 -10.19 -0.80 6.58
C PRO A 129 -10.76 0.55 6.16
N GLU A 130 -11.88 0.95 6.76
CA GLU A 130 -12.53 2.23 6.46
C GLU A 130 -11.57 3.42 6.61
N ILE A 131 -10.70 3.38 7.62
CA ILE A 131 -9.65 4.40 7.80
C ILE A 131 -8.75 4.55 6.57
N LEU A 132 -8.47 3.48 5.83
CA LEU A 132 -7.65 3.53 4.63
C LEU A 132 -8.40 4.04 3.39
N ARG A 133 -9.73 4.12 3.46
CA ARG A 133 -10.57 4.73 2.42
C ARG A 133 -10.96 6.18 2.75
N LYS A 134 -10.71 6.65 3.98
CA LYS A 134 -11.14 7.97 4.48
C LYS A 134 -10.82 9.12 3.53
N ASP A 135 -9.59 9.16 3.02
CA ASP A 135 -9.13 10.23 2.13
C ASP A 135 -8.95 9.73 0.68
N LEU A 136 -9.43 8.53 0.35
CA LEU A 136 -9.41 8.00 -1.00
C LEU A 136 -10.55 8.64 -1.81
N GLU A 137 -10.20 9.49 -2.77
CA GLU A 137 -11.16 10.17 -3.65
C GLU A 137 -11.23 9.52 -5.03
N THR A 138 -10.10 9.02 -5.54
CA THR A 138 -10.00 8.53 -6.92
C THR A 138 -9.18 7.24 -7.04
N VAL A 139 -9.36 6.50 -8.12
CA VAL A 139 -8.49 5.37 -8.49
C VAL A 139 -8.10 5.51 -9.96
N TRP A 140 -6.81 5.46 -10.28
CA TRP A 140 -6.32 5.52 -11.65
C TRP A 140 -5.97 4.13 -12.15
N ILE A 141 -6.64 3.67 -13.22
CA ILE A 141 -6.42 2.34 -13.79
C ILE A 141 -5.85 2.47 -15.20
N HIS A 142 -4.63 1.96 -15.35
CA HIS A 142 -3.88 1.90 -16.60
C HIS A 142 -3.56 0.44 -16.97
N LYS A 143 -3.38 0.14 -18.26
CA LYS A 143 -2.69 -1.09 -18.68
C LYS A 143 -1.19 -0.96 -18.37
N GLY A 144 -0.48 -2.08 -18.23
CA GLY A 144 0.98 -2.10 -18.02
C GLY A 144 1.38 -2.90 -16.80
N VAL A 145 2.68 -3.03 -16.55
CA VAL A 145 3.24 -3.88 -15.49
C VAL A 145 4.00 -3.07 -14.43
N GLU A 146 3.75 -1.77 -14.36
CA GLU A 146 4.33 -0.92 -13.33
C GLU A 146 3.72 -1.27 -11.96
N LEU A 147 4.44 -0.96 -10.88
CA LEU A 147 3.94 -1.21 -9.53
C LEU A 147 2.70 -0.36 -9.23
N PHE A 148 1.92 -0.73 -8.22
CA PHE A 148 0.84 0.12 -7.71
C PHE A 148 1.41 1.33 -6.94
N GLY A 149 0.59 2.33 -6.66
CA GLY A 149 1.01 3.51 -5.92
C GLY A 149 -0.11 4.14 -5.11
N GLY A 150 0.24 4.78 -4.00
CA GLY A 150 -0.66 5.57 -3.17
C GLY A 150 -0.26 7.04 -3.06
N GLY A 151 -1.18 7.84 -2.52
CA GLY A 151 -1.02 9.29 -2.33
C GLY A 151 -1.89 10.11 -3.29
N ASN A 152 -1.87 11.44 -3.17
CA ASN A 152 -2.77 12.34 -3.93
C ASN A 152 -4.25 11.99 -3.82
N ASN A 153 -4.70 11.48 -2.67
CA ASN A 153 -6.07 10.99 -2.48
C ASN A 153 -6.46 9.91 -3.52
N ASN A 154 -5.47 9.12 -3.97
CA ASN A 154 -5.58 8.20 -5.09
C ASN A 154 -4.86 6.86 -4.84
N ILE A 155 -5.39 5.79 -5.45
CA ILE A 155 -4.64 4.55 -5.70
C ILE A 155 -4.39 4.41 -7.21
N LEU A 156 -3.12 4.27 -7.58
CA LEU A 156 -2.65 4.02 -8.93
C LEU A 156 -2.49 2.52 -9.17
N ILE A 157 -3.08 2.06 -10.27
CA ILE A 157 -3.18 0.66 -10.64
C ILE A 157 -2.70 0.46 -12.08
N HIS A 158 -1.78 -0.47 -12.27
CA HIS A 158 -1.39 -0.99 -13.58
C HIS A 158 -1.80 -2.46 -13.70
N THR A 159 -2.82 -2.73 -14.51
CA THR A 159 -3.55 -4.02 -14.46
C THR A 159 -2.73 -5.25 -14.87
N GLY A 160 -1.63 -5.06 -15.60
CA GLY A 160 -0.70 -6.14 -15.94
C GLY A 160 0.21 -6.56 -14.79
N GLN A 161 0.30 -5.77 -13.71
CA GLN A 161 1.03 -6.14 -12.49
C GLN A 161 0.16 -6.98 -11.54
N THR A 162 -1.16 -6.83 -11.59
CA THR A 162 -2.12 -7.56 -10.76
C THR A 162 -1.94 -9.07 -10.78
N PRO A 163 -1.73 -9.74 -11.93
CA PRO A 163 -1.48 -11.19 -11.96
C PRO A 163 -0.22 -11.62 -11.19
N ASN A 164 0.81 -10.77 -11.11
CA ASN A 164 2.01 -11.07 -10.33
C ASN A 164 1.69 -10.99 -8.83
N TYR A 165 0.98 -9.95 -8.40
CA TYR A 165 0.55 -9.83 -7.00
C TYR A 165 -0.40 -10.95 -6.57
N ILE A 166 -1.31 -11.38 -7.43
CA ILE A 166 -2.17 -12.54 -7.17
C ILE A 166 -1.33 -13.82 -7.10
N ALA A 167 -0.38 -14.03 -8.02
CA ALA A 167 0.47 -15.22 -8.01
C ALA A 167 1.34 -15.31 -6.75
N ASP A 168 1.78 -14.16 -6.23
CA ASP A 168 2.54 -14.04 -5.00
C ASP A 168 1.65 -14.05 -3.73
N ASN A 169 0.31 -13.97 -3.90
CA ASN A 169 -0.70 -13.83 -2.83
C ASN A 169 -0.44 -12.61 -1.94
N ILE A 170 -0.27 -11.43 -2.55
CA ILE A 170 0.03 -10.17 -1.86
C ILE A 170 -0.80 -8.98 -2.38
N LEU A 171 -1.85 -9.21 -3.17
CA LEU A 171 -2.61 -8.11 -3.79
C LEU A 171 -3.24 -7.23 -2.71
N GLU A 172 -3.85 -7.84 -1.71
CA GLU A 172 -4.53 -7.20 -0.61
C GLU A 172 -3.54 -6.46 0.29
N GLU A 173 -2.40 -7.08 0.61
CA GLU A 173 -1.30 -6.46 1.36
C GLU A 173 -0.74 -5.23 0.65
N VAL A 174 -0.55 -5.30 -0.67
CA VAL A 174 -0.13 -4.15 -1.50
C VAL A 174 -1.18 -3.04 -1.43
N LEU A 175 -2.46 -3.35 -1.56
CA LEU A 175 -3.52 -2.34 -1.49
C LEU A 175 -3.61 -1.67 -0.12
N ILE A 176 -3.40 -2.40 0.99
CA ILE A 176 -3.27 -1.81 2.33
C ILE A 176 -2.11 -0.82 2.38
N HIS A 177 -0.94 -1.22 1.87
CA HIS A 177 0.24 -0.37 1.85
C HIS A 177 -0.01 0.94 1.07
N GLU A 178 -0.53 0.85 -0.16
CA GLU A 178 -0.80 2.04 -0.97
C GLU A 178 -1.93 2.91 -0.39
N ALA A 179 -2.95 2.30 0.21
CA ALA A 179 -4.03 3.06 0.83
C ALA A 179 -3.60 3.73 2.15
N ALA A 180 -2.60 3.19 2.85
CA ALA A 180 -1.98 3.84 4.00
C ALA A 180 -1.28 5.15 3.60
N HIS A 181 -0.54 5.17 2.50
CA HIS A 181 -0.01 6.43 1.96
C HIS A 181 -1.11 7.44 1.65
N THR A 182 -2.23 6.95 1.14
CA THR A 182 -3.34 7.79 0.70
C THR A 182 -4.06 8.45 1.87
N SER A 183 -4.33 7.69 2.93
CA SER A 183 -5.24 8.13 4.00
C SER A 183 -4.58 8.38 5.36
N LEU A 184 -3.30 8.02 5.54
CA LEU A 184 -2.61 8.20 6.82
C LEU A 184 -1.46 9.19 6.77
N ASP A 185 -0.67 9.23 5.69
CA ASP A 185 0.59 9.98 5.68
C ASP A 185 0.41 11.47 5.97
N ALA A 186 -0.61 12.11 5.37
CA ALA A 186 -0.83 13.55 5.49
C ALA A 186 -1.10 13.98 6.94
N GLU A 187 -1.81 13.15 7.73
CA GLU A 187 -2.16 13.45 9.11
C GLU A 187 -1.08 12.94 10.09
N HIS A 188 -0.52 11.77 9.83
CA HIS A 188 0.23 11.01 10.84
C HIS A 188 1.75 11.05 10.65
N ALA A 189 2.28 11.08 9.41
CA ALA A 189 3.72 10.85 9.15
C ALA A 189 4.64 11.87 9.81
N GLN A 190 4.16 13.10 9.99
CA GLN A 190 4.90 14.19 10.66
C GLN A 190 4.30 14.58 12.01
N SER A 191 3.34 13.80 12.52
CA SER A 191 2.73 14.09 13.82
C SER A 191 3.73 13.83 14.96
N THR A 192 3.67 14.65 16.01
CA THR A 192 4.54 14.47 17.18
C THR A 192 4.38 13.09 17.82
N GLY A 193 3.16 12.54 17.81
CA GLY A 193 2.90 11.22 18.37
C GLY A 193 3.58 10.11 17.59
N TRP A 194 3.52 10.15 16.25
CA TRP A 194 4.17 9.17 15.39
C TRP A 194 5.69 9.23 15.51
N LEU A 195 6.27 10.43 15.41
CA LEU A 195 7.71 10.63 15.52
C LEU A 195 8.22 10.20 16.90
N ASN A 196 7.44 10.40 17.97
CA ASN A 196 7.79 9.90 19.30
C ASN A 196 7.75 8.37 19.37
N ALA A 197 6.71 7.73 18.81
CA ALA A 197 6.61 6.27 18.73
C ALA A 197 7.79 5.65 17.95
N GLN A 198 8.12 6.22 16.78
CA GLN A 198 9.28 5.84 15.98
C GLN A 198 10.59 5.92 16.77
N ASN A 199 10.80 7.01 17.53
CA ASN A 199 11.99 7.18 18.36
C ASN A 199 12.05 6.21 19.55
N LEU A 200 10.90 5.85 20.15
CA LEU A 200 10.83 4.95 21.31
C LEU A 200 11.08 3.49 20.94
N ASP A 201 10.60 3.04 19.79
CA ASP A 201 10.93 1.70 19.27
C ASP A 201 12.42 1.58 18.93
N ASN A 202 13.01 2.68 18.44
CA ASN A 202 14.42 2.78 18.06
C ASN A 202 14.88 1.73 17.01
N HIS A 203 13.92 1.09 16.34
CA HIS A 203 14.07 0.13 15.24
C HIS A 203 12.94 0.34 14.23
N PHE A 204 13.15 -0.20 13.02
CA PHE A 204 12.16 -0.23 11.95
C PHE A 204 11.75 -1.67 11.68
N ILE A 205 10.49 -1.86 11.27
CA ILE A 205 9.95 -3.19 10.98
C ILE A 205 10.52 -3.80 9.69
N SER A 206 10.92 -2.95 8.73
CA SER A 206 11.54 -3.39 7.48
C SER A 206 12.73 -2.52 7.05
N ASP A 207 13.60 -3.08 6.21
CA ASP A 207 14.68 -2.35 5.53
C ASP A 207 14.10 -1.17 4.74
N TYR A 208 12.99 -1.39 4.04
CA TYR A 208 12.32 -0.37 3.24
C TYR A 208 11.83 0.82 4.09
N ALA A 209 11.20 0.55 5.23
CA ALA A 209 10.80 1.57 6.20
C ALA A 209 12.00 2.33 6.77
N ARG A 210 13.07 1.63 7.14
CA ARG A 210 14.30 2.25 7.68
C ARG A 210 14.93 3.21 6.68
N ASP A 211 15.02 2.79 5.42
CA ASP A 211 15.72 3.55 4.39
C ASP A 211 14.87 4.73 3.87
N ASN A 212 13.56 4.72 4.12
CA ASN A 212 12.61 5.76 3.71
C ASN A 212 11.63 6.15 4.84
N PRO A 213 12.12 6.58 6.02
CA PRO A 213 11.32 6.61 7.25
C PRO A 213 10.22 7.68 7.28
N THR A 214 10.33 8.71 6.44
CA THR A 214 9.32 9.77 6.32
C THR A 214 8.21 9.45 5.32
N ARG A 215 8.39 8.38 4.52
CA ARG A 215 7.46 8.00 3.46
C ARG A 215 6.88 6.61 3.71
N GLU A 216 7.69 5.64 4.09
CA GLU A 216 7.31 4.22 4.07
C GLU A 216 6.99 3.65 5.45
N ASP A 217 7.43 4.28 6.54
CA ASP A 217 7.32 3.68 7.87
C ASP A 217 5.87 3.48 8.33
N ILE A 218 4.95 4.40 7.97
CA ILE A 218 3.52 4.23 8.27
C ILE A 218 2.93 3.09 7.46
N ALA A 219 3.10 3.10 6.13
CA ALA A 219 2.53 2.08 5.25
C ALA A 219 3.05 0.68 5.60
N GLU A 220 4.34 0.56 5.85
CA GLU A 220 4.97 -0.69 6.26
C GLU A 220 4.47 -1.14 7.64
N SER A 221 4.34 -0.24 8.62
CA SER A 221 3.90 -0.58 9.98
C SER A 221 2.40 -0.86 10.09
N PHE A 222 1.55 -0.18 9.32
CA PHE A 222 0.10 -0.29 9.42
C PHE A 222 -0.40 -1.67 9.00
N LEU A 223 0.23 -2.29 7.99
CA LEU A 223 -0.07 -3.67 7.62
C LEU A 223 0.14 -4.63 8.81
N LEU A 224 1.24 -4.47 9.55
CA LEU A 224 1.50 -5.30 10.72
C LEU A 224 0.61 -4.95 11.91
N TYR A 225 0.17 -3.71 12.01
CA TYR A 225 -0.85 -3.31 12.98
C TYR A 225 -2.13 -4.12 12.79
N ILE A 226 -2.62 -4.21 11.55
CA ILE A 226 -3.76 -5.06 11.20
C ILE A 226 -3.48 -6.53 11.54
N ALA A 227 -2.31 -7.04 11.15
CA ALA A 227 -1.90 -8.41 11.40
C ALA A 227 -1.92 -8.76 12.90
N THR A 228 -1.38 -7.90 13.75
CA THR A 228 -1.21 -8.15 15.18
C THR A 228 -2.49 -7.90 15.99
N ARG A 229 -3.30 -6.91 15.63
CA ARG A 229 -4.48 -6.52 16.45
C ARG A 229 -5.77 -7.20 16.02
N TYR A 230 -5.93 -7.46 14.72
CA TYR A 230 -7.20 -7.94 14.18
C TYR A 230 -7.09 -9.28 13.44
N ARG A 231 -5.87 -9.76 13.17
CA ARG A 231 -5.63 -11.00 12.42
C ARG A 231 -4.58 -11.89 13.11
N ALA A 232 -4.45 -11.75 14.43
CA ALA A 232 -3.47 -12.48 15.23
C ALA A 232 -3.65 -14.00 15.15
N ASP A 233 -4.86 -14.46 14.87
CA ASP A 233 -5.23 -15.86 14.67
C ASP A 233 -4.82 -16.42 13.29
N ARG A 234 -4.55 -15.54 12.31
CA ARG A 234 -4.10 -15.90 10.96
C ARG A 234 -2.59 -15.88 10.78
N ILE A 235 -1.86 -15.25 11.70
CA ILE A 235 -0.40 -15.18 11.64
C ILE A 235 0.29 -16.13 12.64
N PRO A 236 1.50 -16.64 12.34
CA PRO A 236 2.28 -17.39 13.32
C PRO A 236 2.58 -16.55 14.57
N ASN A 237 2.51 -17.17 15.75
CA ASN A 237 2.86 -16.51 17.01
C ASN A 237 4.26 -15.86 16.99
N SER A 238 5.21 -16.47 16.29
CA SER A 238 6.57 -15.92 16.12
C SER A 238 6.60 -14.62 15.31
N LEU A 239 5.74 -14.50 14.29
CA LEU A 239 5.60 -13.25 13.53
C LEU A 239 4.99 -12.17 14.42
N ASN A 240 3.91 -12.50 15.15
CA ASN A 240 3.28 -11.56 16.08
C ASN A 240 4.27 -11.07 17.16
N GLN A 241 5.07 -11.97 17.74
CA GLN A 241 6.12 -11.61 18.69
C GLN A 241 7.16 -10.69 18.06
N THR A 242 7.65 -11.02 16.87
CA THR A 242 8.63 -10.19 16.15
C THR A 242 8.11 -8.76 15.92
N ILE A 243 6.85 -8.60 15.54
CA ILE A 243 6.22 -7.29 15.34
C ILE A 243 6.18 -6.51 16.66
N ASN A 244 5.64 -7.09 17.73
CA ASN A 244 5.50 -6.39 19.01
C ASN A 244 6.87 -6.06 19.65
N ASP A 245 7.86 -6.95 19.51
CA ASP A 245 9.21 -6.71 20.02
C ASP A 245 9.95 -5.62 19.23
N THR A 246 9.58 -5.39 17.95
CA THR A 246 10.26 -4.42 17.08
C THR A 246 9.60 -3.04 17.07
N ILE A 247 8.26 -2.97 17.02
CA ILE A 247 7.53 -1.71 16.79
C ILE A 247 6.36 -1.45 17.75
N SER A 248 6.40 -1.98 18.98
CA SER A 248 5.29 -1.85 19.95
C SER A 248 4.76 -0.43 20.14
N ASN A 249 5.61 0.60 20.16
CA ASN A 249 5.16 1.98 20.35
C ASN A 249 4.39 2.51 19.12
N ARG A 250 4.76 2.11 17.90
CA ARG A 250 3.97 2.42 16.70
C ARG A 250 2.62 1.71 16.69
N ILE A 251 2.58 0.46 17.15
CA ILE A 251 1.32 -0.28 17.32
C ILE A 251 0.42 0.45 18.35
N ASP A 252 0.97 0.85 19.50
CA ASP A 252 0.25 1.60 20.53
C ASP A 252 -0.20 2.98 20.01
N TYR A 253 0.60 3.63 19.16
CA TYR A 253 0.20 4.86 18.49
C TYR A 253 -1.07 4.64 17.67
N PHE A 254 -1.11 3.61 16.81
CA PHE A 254 -2.30 3.30 16.01
C PHE A 254 -3.51 2.93 16.88
N ASP A 255 -3.32 2.14 17.94
CA ASP A 255 -4.38 1.83 18.91
C ASP A 255 -5.00 3.10 19.52
N SER A 256 -4.19 4.14 19.74
CA SER A 256 -4.65 5.41 20.33
C SER A 256 -5.38 6.34 19.36
N GLN A 257 -5.38 6.06 18.05
CA GLN A 257 -6.03 6.94 17.05
C GLN A 257 -7.54 6.75 16.96
N GLY A 258 -8.08 5.65 17.50
CA GLY A 258 -9.52 5.35 17.40
C GLY A 258 -9.96 5.06 15.96
N PHE A 259 -9.08 4.47 15.15
CA PHE A 259 -9.35 4.13 13.76
C PHE A 259 -10.52 3.14 13.63
N ASN A 260 -11.40 3.41 12.66
CA ASN A 260 -12.40 2.45 12.25
C ASN A 260 -11.77 1.49 11.23
N VAL A 261 -11.63 0.22 11.62
CA VAL A 261 -11.01 -0.81 10.78
C VAL A 261 -12.01 -1.72 10.07
N TYR A 262 -13.32 -1.47 10.21
CA TYR A 262 -14.34 -2.20 9.46
C TYR A 262 -14.02 -2.19 7.94
N PRO A 263 -14.12 -3.33 7.22
CA PRO A 263 -14.80 -4.57 7.57
C PRO A 263 -13.94 -5.62 8.28
N ILE A 264 -12.73 -5.26 8.72
CA ILE A 264 -11.88 -6.17 9.50
C ILE A 264 -12.46 -6.33 10.90
N GLU A 265 -12.87 -7.55 11.24
CA GLU A 265 -13.37 -7.97 12.57
C GLU A 265 -12.27 -8.44 13.51
#